data_AF-A0A833QPY3-F1
#
_entry.id   AF-A0A833QPY3-F1
#
_cell.length_a   1.000
_cell.length_b   1.000
_cell.length_c   1.000
_cell.angle_alpha   90.00
_cell.angle_beta   90.00
_cell.angle_gamma   90.00
#
_symmetry.space_group_name_H-M   'P 1'
#
loop_
_entity.id
_entity.type
_entity.pdbx_description
1 polymer ?
#
loop_
_entity_poly.entity_id
_entity_poly.type
_entity_poly.pdbx_seq_one_letter_code
_entity_poly.pdbx_strand_id
1 'polypeptide(L)'
;MNICACSQSTNIDDLPSDVILNIFERLPDSADLASCRLTSHRLLSLSYRTSSISLKPHQKHHPAPFKTRVINIISLLAASLVSISISGKGSGVVETEEVDDLTDIGFLSAWLPLVGRQLRTLSIVNAPNKSPVGFSCALAVISDTCKNLDSLVIRNAWLSFNGTMVMSKLTNLTLKFVRIDDEHRVNFSVYFPSLKILKLIHITGLKEPKIHLMQLRICRFTGYPQSITVLAPNLEELKLRCMQPCFVILECSSIRNLSISLAKASGISMITMPQNLRKLTIKSLDVPRLLPFFRGTKGLKTLELEVSPIMSWFDSYSVFSITAAFQIFENIDELIIGSVVWYLWHQSIPSCLTASKPISLARLVVNLPPEDFNGTDLMSIILKICAPSEVELCFFSDIEEMEKNEVVAKFSNTFSGVRWSWSTSEKSSSEFFSRLWRAVGI
;
A
#
# COMPACT_ATOMS: atom_id res chain seq x y z
N MET A 1 58.81 14.78 26.89
CA MET A 1 57.71 13.80 26.81
C MET A 1 57.02 14.02 25.47
N ASN A 2 57.19 13.12 24.51
CA ASN A 2 56.47 13.20 23.23
C ASN A 2 55.17 12.40 23.36
N ILE A 3 54.04 13.10 23.32
CA ILE A 3 52.72 12.46 23.26
C ILE A 3 52.49 12.05 21.80
N CYS A 4 52.66 10.76 21.51
CA CYS A 4 52.40 10.21 20.19
C CYS A 4 50.89 10.00 20.04
N ALA A 5 50.22 10.95 19.38
CA ALA A 5 48.80 10.84 19.07
C ALA A 5 48.59 9.85 17.91
N CYS A 6 48.43 8.56 18.21
CA CYS A 6 47.90 7.59 17.25
C CYS A 6 46.40 7.83 17.02
N SER A 7 46.07 8.82 16.19
CA SER A 7 44.77 8.88 15.52
C SER A 7 44.68 7.72 14.52
N GLN A 8 44.26 6.54 14.99
CA GLN A 8 43.93 5.42 14.13
C GLN A 8 42.69 5.79 13.30
N SER A 9 42.94 6.34 12.11
CA SER A 9 41.97 6.41 11.03
C SER A 9 41.61 4.97 10.65
N THR A 10 40.49 4.46 11.16
CA THR A 10 39.91 3.19 10.71
C THR A 10 39.54 3.33 9.24
N ASN A 11 40.37 2.78 8.35
CA ASN A 11 40.13 2.89 6.91
C ASN A 11 39.06 1.88 6.51
N ILE A 12 38.22 2.24 5.53
CA ILE A 12 37.25 1.30 4.94
C ILE A 12 37.95 0.08 4.31
N ASP A 13 39.19 0.26 3.85
CA ASP A 13 40.04 -0.81 3.35
C ASP A 13 40.50 -1.81 4.42
N ASP A 14 40.31 -1.53 5.72
CA ASP A 14 40.65 -2.46 6.82
C ASP A 14 39.48 -3.42 7.14
N LEU A 15 38.26 -3.14 6.65
CA LEU A 15 37.08 -3.95 6.93
C LEU A 15 37.14 -5.35 6.27
N PRO A 16 36.45 -6.37 6.80
CA PRO A 16 36.25 -7.65 6.12
C PRO A 16 35.54 -7.48 4.76
N SER A 17 35.92 -8.29 3.76
CA SER A 17 35.44 -8.15 2.38
C SER A 17 33.93 -8.40 2.23
N ASP A 18 33.37 -9.27 3.06
CA ASP A 18 31.94 -9.53 3.20
C ASP A 18 31.17 -8.32 3.75
N VAL A 19 31.74 -7.59 4.70
CA VAL A 19 31.17 -6.33 5.22
C VAL A 19 31.16 -5.26 4.12
N ILE A 20 32.26 -5.12 3.37
CA ILE A 20 32.35 -4.19 2.23
C ILE A 20 31.32 -4.53 1.14
N LEU A 21 31.12 -5.81 0.81
CA LEU A 21 30.11 -6.24 -0.16
C LEU A 21 28.68 -5.92 0.33
N ASN A 22 28.39 -6.14 1.62
CA ASN A 22 27.10 -5.78 2.23
C ASN A 22 26.85 -4.26 2.21
N ILE A 23 27.90 -3.44 2.33
CA ILE A 23 27.82 -1.99 2.13
C ILE A 23 27.50 -1.67 0.66
N PHE A 24 28.22 -2.27 -0.30
CA PHE A 24 27.99 -2.06 -1.72
C PHE A 24 26.58 -2.45 -2.19
N GLU A 25 26.02 -3.54 -1.67
CA GLU A 25 24.66 -3.99 -1.97
C GLU A 25 23.55 -3.07 -1.44
N ARG A 26 23.88 -2.16 -0.51
CA ARG A 26 22.98 -1.15 0.06
C ARG A 26 23.13 0.23 -0.58
N LEU A 27 24.09 0.42 -1.49
CA LEU A 27 24.31 1.72 -2.13
C LEU A 27 23.06 2.13 -2.95
N PRO A 28 22.58 3.37 -2.80
CA PRO A 28 21.35 3.82 -3.46
C PRO A 28 21.54 4.06 -4.95
N ASP A 29 22.77 4.23 -5.45
CA ASP A 29 23.09 4.34 -6.87
C ASP A 29 24.41 3.64 -7.23
N SER A 30 24.44 3.03 -8.40
CA SER A 30 25.62 2.56 -9.12
C SER A 30 26.75 3.59 -9.26
N ALA A 31 26.44 4.90 -9.24
CA ALA A 31 27.45 5.94 -9.28
C ALA A 31 28.27 6.04 -7.98
N ASP A 32 27.66 5.74 -6.83
CA ASP A 32 28.37 5.63 -5.56
C ASP A 32 29.34 4.45 -5.63
N LEU A 33 28.88 3.30 -6.17
CA LEU A 33 29.71 2.12 -6.41
C LEU A 33 30.85 2.42 -7.40
N ALA A 34 30.61 3.23 -8.43
CA ALA A 34 31.65 3.69 -9.35
C ALA A 34 32.65 4.63 -8.67
N SER A 35 32.23 5.46 -7.72
CA SER A 35 33.13 6.30 -6.93
C SER A 35 34.03 5.44 -6.02
N CYS A 36 33.47 4.39 -5.40
CA CYS A 36 34.25 3.41 -4.63
C CYS A 36 35.29 2.64 -5.47
N ARG A 37 35.16 2.57 -6.80
CA ARG A 37 36.20 1.98 -7.67
C ARG A 37 37.45 2.84 -7.79
N LEU A 38 37.32 4.15 -7.56
CA LEU A 38 38.40 5.11 -7.72
C LEU A 38 39.21 5.33 -6.43
N THR A 39 38.73 4.84 -5.29
CA THR A 39 39.36 5.05 -3.98
C THR A 39 40.44 4.03 -3.64
N SER A 40 40.28 2.74 -3.99
CA SER A 40 41.32 1.73 -3.76
C SER A 40 41.21 0.53 -4.71
N HIS A 41 42.32 -0.18 -4.92
CA HIS A 41 42.33 -1.44 -5.68
C HIS A 41 41.48 -2.54 -5.02
N ARG A 42 41.38 -2.54 -3.68
CA ARG A 42 40.54 -3.50 -2.94
C ARG A 42 39.07 -3.27 -3.25
N LEU A 43 38.60 -2.03 -3.10
CA LEU A 43 37.23 -1.62 -3.39
C LEU A 43 36.88 -1.80 -4.88
N LEU A 44 37.81 -1.49 -5.80
CA LEU A 44 37.69 -1.82 -7.22
C LEU A 44 37.41 -3.32 -7.42
N SER A 45 38.25 -4.21 -6.89
CA SER A 45 38.09 -5.66 -7.06
C SER A 45 36.77 -6.21 -6.48
N LEU A 46 36.34 -5.69 -5.33
CA LEU A 46 35.10 -6.10 -4.68
C LEU A 46 33.86 -5.56 -5.41
N SER A 47 33.95 -4.40 -6.07
CA SER A 47 32.82 -3.80 -6.80
C SER A 47 32.35 -4.60 -8.03
N TYR A 48 33.17 -5.54 -8.51
CA TYR A 48 32.80 -6.50 -9.55
C TYR A 48 32.09 -7.74 -9.01
N ARG A 49 32.15 -7.95 -7.69
CA ARG A 49 31.55 -9.10 -6.99
C ARG A 49 30.20 -8.77 -6.32
N THR A 50 29.76 -7.51 -6.38
CA THR A 50 28.49 -7.05 -5.81
C THR A 50 27.30 -7.78 -6.47
N SER A 51 26.39 -8.36 -5.67
CA SER A 51 25.26 -9.12 -6.20
C SER A 51 24.01 -8.30 -6.52
N SER A 52 23.96 -7.04 -6.08
CA SER A 52 22.81 -6.14 -6.21
C SER A 52 23.24 -4.76 -6.72
N ILE A 53 22.50 -4.19 -7.68
CA ILE A 53 22.71 -2.82 -8.16
C ILE A 53 21.41 -2.02 -8.29
N SER A 54 21.50 -0.70 -8.06
CA SER A 54 20.46 0.27 -8.43
C SER A 54 21.01 1.26 -9.46
N LEU A 55 20.30 1.41 -10.57
CA LEU A 55 20.69 2.22 -11.74
C LEU A 55 19.70 3.38 -11.90
N LYS A 56 20.21 4.62 -11.90
CA LYS A 56 19.39 5.84 -12.06
C LYS A 56 20.03 6.81 -13.06
N PRO A 57 19.24 7.55 -13.85
CA PRO A 57 19.75 8.56 -14.75
C PRO A 57 20.30 9.74 -13.95
N HIS A 58 21.56 10.07 -14.20
CA HIS A 58 22.21 11.24 -13.62
C HIS A 58 21.72 12.55 -14.25
N GLN A 59 21.71 13.63 -13.45
CA GLN A 59 21.15 14.91 -13.87
C GLN A 59 22.05 15.74 -14.81
N LYS A 60 23.30 15.34 -15.05
CA LYS A 60 24.28 16.10 -15.84
C LYS A 60 24.64 15.40 -17.14
N HIS A 61 24.96 16.21 -18.15
CA HIS A 61 25.40 15.83 -19.49
C HIS A 61 26.45 14.71 -19.47
N HIS A 62 25.99 13.47 -19.64
CA HIS A 62 26.84 12.34 -19.95
C HIS A 62 26.73 12.07 -21.46
N PRO A 63 27.83 11.73 -22.14
CA PRO A 63 27.83 11.52 -23.59
C PRO A 63 27.09 10.25 -24.05
N ALA A 64 26.68 9.37 -23.13
CA ALA A 64 26.02 8.11 -23.44
C ALA A 64 24.58 8.07 -22.89
N PRO A 65 23.59 7.64 -23.70
CA PRO A 65 22.20 7.42 -23.28
C PRO A 65 22.09 6.50 -22.06
N PHE A 66 21.02 6.67 -21.26
CA PHE A 66 20.87 5.93 -20.01
C PHE A 66 20.68 4.43 -20.26
N LYS A 67 19.82 4.02 -21.21
CA LYS A 67 19.73 2.61 -21.67
C LYS A 67 21.10 1.99 -21.99
N THR A 68 21.94 2.67 -22.77
CA THR A 68 23.28 2.17 -23.15
C THR A 68 24.17 1.98 -21.91
N ARG A 69 24.13 2.91 -20.96
CA ARG A 69 24.87 2.78 -19.70
C ARG A 69 24.39 1.61 -18.85
N VAL A 70 23.07 1.38 -18.78
CA VAL A 70 22.47 0.24 -18.08
C VAL A 70 22.98 -1.07 -18.68
N ILE A 71 22.93 -1.22 -20.01
CA ILE A 71 23.44 -2.41 -20.71
C ILE A 71 24.93 -2.62 -20.39
N ASN A 72 25.77 -1.58 -20.48
CA ASN A 72 27.20 -1.67 -20.20
C ASN A 72 27.50 -2.09 -18.75
N ILE A 73 26.83 -1.50 -17.75
CA ILE A 73 27.06 -1.83 -16.33
C ILE A 73 26.57 -3.25 -16.02
N ILE A 74 25.42 -3.66 -16.55
CA ILE A 74 24.90 -5.03 -16.37
C ILE A 74 25.82 -6.04 -17.03
N SER A 75 26.30 -5.78 -18.24
CA SER A 75 27.24 -6.67 -18.96
C SER A 75 28.56 -6.84 -18.19
N LEU A 76 29.07 -5.76 -17.59
CA LEU A 76 30.29 -5.75 -16.78
C LEU A 76 30.18 -6.55 -15.47
N LEU A 77 28.96 -6.69 -14.92
CA LEU A 77 28.67 -7.35 -13.65
C LEU A 77 27.89 -8.67 -13.81
N ALA A 78 27.67 -9.12 -15.04
CA ALA A 78 26.66 -10.15 -15.35
C ALA A 78 26.82 -11.45 -14.55
N ALA A 79 28.07 -11.86 -14.26
CA ALA A 79 28.38 -13.08 -13.52
C ALA A 79 27.99 -13.03 -12.03
N SER A 80 27.92 -11.85 -11.39
CA SER A 80 27.61 -11.71 -9.96
C SER A 80 26.19 -11.22 -9.67
N LEU A 81 25.52 -10.57 -10.63
CA LEU A 81 24.20 -9.96 -10.41
C LEU A 81 23.09 -10.97 -10.15
N VAL A 82 22.44 -10.83 -9.00
CA VAL A 82 21.25 -11.58 -8.55
C VAL A 82 20.06 -10.64 -8.30
N SER A 83 20.31 -9.34 -8.13
CA SER A 83 19.31 -8.29 -7.92
C SER A 83 19.60 -7.06 -8.78
N ILE A 84 18.59 -6.58 -9.51
CA ILE A 84 18.70 -5.39 -10.37
C ILE A 84 17.50 -4.47 -10.14
N SER A 85 17.78 -3.19 -9.88
CA SER A 85 16.79 -2.12 -9.80
C SER A 85 17.15 -1.02 -10.79
N ILE A 86 16.24 -0.68 -11.72
CA ILE A 86 16.40 0.39 -12.70
C ILE A 86 15.24 1.37 -12.51
N SER A 87 15.53 2.66 -12.36
CA SER A 87 14.51 3.70 -12.29
C SER A 87 14.82 4.88 -13.20
N GLY A 88 13.85 5.30 -14.01
CA GLY A 88 13.89 6.50 -14.83
C GLY A 88 13.77 7.80 -14.03
N LYS A 89 13.96 8.93 -14.72
CA LYS A 89 14.00 10.27 -14.11
C LYS A 89 12.58 10.74 -13.75
N GLY A 90 12.32 11.02 -12.48
CA GLY A 90 11.21 11.91 -12.11
C GLY A 90 11.55 13.34 -12.50
N SER A 91 10.64 14.08 -13.15
CA SER A 91 11.05 15.36 -13.77
C SER A 91 11.34 16.46 -12.75
N GLY A 92 12.55 17.00 -12.81
CA GLY A 92 12.69 18.45 -12.92
C GLY A 92 12.42 18.85 -14.38
N VAL A 93 11.82 20.03 -14.59
CA VAL A 93 11.30 20.51 -15.88
C VAL A 93 12.38 20.59 -16.97
N VAL A 94 12.38 19.62 -17.90
CA VAL A 94 12.97 19.72 -19.25
C VAL A 94 12.15 18.80 -20.17
N GLU A 95 11.62 19.31 -21.29
CA GLU A 95 10.63 18.59 -22.10
C GLU A 95 11.21 17.83 -23.33
N THR A 96 12.52 17.92 -23.58
CA THR A 96 13.11 17.75 -24.92
C THR A 96 14.11 16.61 -25.12
N GLU A 97 14.36 15.73 -24.13
CA GLU A 97 15.15 14.51 -24.34
C GLU A 97 14.23 13.28 -24.46
N GLU A 98 14.57 12.36 -25.39
CA GLU A 98 13.82 11.14 -25.66
C GLU A 98 13.63 10.32 -24.37
N VAL A 99 12.38 9.97 -24.06
CA VAL A 99 12.04 9.30 -22.81
C VAL A 99 12.35 7.82 -22.91
N ASP A 100 13.41 7.39 -22.22
CA ASP A 100 13.78 5.99 -22.08
C ASP A 100 12.66 5.17 -21.41
N ASP A 101 11.78 4.55 -22.21
CA ASP A 101 10.89 3.48 -21.75
C ASP A 101 11.73 2.26 -21.38
N LEU A 102 11.79 1.94 -20.08
CA LEU A 102 12.57 0.83 -19.53
C LEU A 102 11.81 -0.51 -19.62
N THR A 103 10.55 -0.49 -20.06
CA THR A 103 9.74 -1.67 -20.41
C THR A 103 9.75 -1.99 -21.92
N ASP A 104 10.47 -1.21 -22.72
CA ASP A 104 10.74 -1.52 -24.14
C ASP A 104 11.37 -2.91 -24.33
N ILE A 105 10.81 -3.67 -25.27
CA ILE A 105 11.23 -5.04 -25.62
C ILE A 105 12.66 -5.05 -26.15
N GLY A 106 13.05 -4.08 -26.98
CA GLY A 106 14.39 -4.00 -27.56
C GLY A 106 15.45 -3.80 -26.48
N PHE A 107 15.23 -2.81 -25.61
CA PHE A 107 16.05 -2.57 -24.43
C PHE A 107 16.17 -3.78 -23.50
N LEU A 108 15.05 -4.40 -23.12
CA LEU A 108 15.05 -5.55 -22.21
C LEU A 108 15.79 -6.76 -22.80
N SER A 109 15.57 -7.03 -24.09
CA SER A 109 16.22 -8.14 -24.81
C SER A 109 17.73 -7.96 -24.95
N ALA A 110 18.24 -6.72 -24.92
CA ALA A 110 19.66 -6.43 -25.05
C ALA A 110 20.51 -6.83 -23.83
N TRP A 111 19.92 -6.98 -22.64
CA TRP A 111 20.67 -7.28 -21.41
C TRP A 111 20.08 -8.39 -20.53
N LEU A 112 18.76 -8.64 -20.54
CA LEU A 112 18.17 -9.70 -19.71
C LEU A 112 18.81 -11.08 -19.96
N PRO A 113 19.13 -11.50 -21.21
CA PRO A 113 19.73 -12.81 -21.47
C PRO A 113 21.09 -13.03 -20.78
N LEU A 114 21.81 -11.95 -20.46
CA LEU A 114 23.12 -11.99 -19.79
C LEU A 114 23.00 -12.38 -18.30
N VAL A 115 21.87 -12.10 -17.66
CA VAL A 115 21.70 -12.20 -16.19
C VAL A 115 20.47 -12.99 -15.73
N GLY A 116 19.45 -13.16 -16.58
CA GLY A 116 18.13 -13.68 -16.18
C GLY A 116 18.15 -15.08 -15.58
N ARG A 117 19.14 -15.91 -15.94
CA ARG A 117 19.32 -17.25 -15.33
C ARG A 117 19.61 -17.22 -13.84
N GLN A 118 20.25 -16.17 -13.33
CA GLN A 118 20.62 -16.01 -11.92
C GLN A 118 19.84 -14.91 -11.18
N LEU A 119 19.14 -14.05 -11.93
CA LEU A 119 18.35 -12.96 -11.39
C LEU A 119 17.18 -13.47 -10.54
N ARG A 120 17.16 -13.07 -9.26
CA ARG A 120 16.09 -13.33 -8.28
C ARG A 120 15.18 -12.14 -8.06
N THR A 121 15.72 -10.93 -8.15
CA THR A 121 14.95 -9.69 -7.94
C THR A 121 15.12 -8.74 -9.11
N LEU A 122 14.00 -8.29 -9.68
CA LEU A 122 13.96 -7.29 -10.74
C LEU A 122 12.99 -6.18 -10.36
N SER A 123 13.46 -4.93 -10.40
CA SER A 123 12.64 -3.73 -10.24
C SER A 123 12.84 -2.78 -11.40
N ILE A 124 11.76 -2.46 -12.13
CA ILE A 124 11.75 -1.51 -13.23
C ILE A 124 10.75 -0.38 -12.89
N VAL A 125 11.20 0.86 -12.93
CA VAL A 125 10.39 2.04 -12.60
C VAL A 125 10.54 3.07 -13.71
N ASN A 126 9.56 3.17 -14.61
CA ASN A 126 9.57 4.20 -15.65
C ASN A 126 9.34 5.61 -15.08
N ALA A 127 9.64 6.64 -15.87
CA ALA A 127 9.34 8.02 -15.51
C ALA A 127 7.82 8.25 -15.36
N PRO A 128 7.36 8.98 -14.33
CA PRO A 128 5.92 9.12 -14.04
C PRO A 128 5.16 10.10 -14.95
N ASN A 129 5.84 10.98 -15.69
CA ASN A 129 5.24 12.23 -16.19
C ASN A 129 4.84 12.23 -17.67
N LYS A 130 4.96 11.11 -18.39
CA LYS A 130 4.36 10.91 -19.72
C LYS A 130 3.75 9.53 -19.80
N SER A 131 2.63 9.38 -20.51
CA SER A 131 1.98 8.09 -20.73
C SER A 131 2.92 7.12 -21.46
N PRO A 132 2.96 5.82 -21.10
CA PRO A 132 3.74 4.82 -21.84
C PRO A 132 3.42 4.84 -23.32
N VAL A 133 4.43 4.73 -24.17
CA VAL A 133 4.31 4.81 -25.64
C VAL A 133 3.84 3.45 -26.16
N GLY A 134 2.53 3.20 -26.04
CA GLY A 134 1.90 1.92 -26.36
C GLY A 134 2.03 0.87 -25.25
N PHE A 135 1.44 -0.30 -25.48
CA PHE A 135 1.56 -1.46 -24.60
C PHE A 135 2.85 -2.24 -24.89
N SER A 136 3.49 -2.77 -23.85
CA SER A 136 4.71 -3.57 -23.96
C SER A 136 4.45 -5.03 -23.58
N CYS A 137 5.04 -5.96 -24.34
CA CYS A 137 5.13 -7.39 -23.97
C CYS A 137 6.33 -7.66 -23.04
N ALA A 138 6.71 -6.71 -22.18
CA ALA A 138 7.84 -6.81 -21.27
C ALA A 138 7.78 -8.08 -20.39
N LEU A 139 6.57 -8.46 -19.97
CA LEU A 139 6.33 -9.67 -19.18
C LEU A 139 6.69 -10.95 -19.95
N ALA A 140 6.53 -10.99 -21.28
CA ALA A 140 6.96 -12.12 -22.10
C ALA A 140 8.49 -12.28 -22.07
N VAL A 141 9.25 -11.20 -22.30
CA VAL A 141 10.72 -11.23 -22.26
C VAL A 141 11.24 -11.59 -20.87
N ILE A 142 10.66 -11.00 -19.81
CA ILE A 142 11.04 -11.26 -18.42
C ILE A 142 10.73 -12.72 -18.02
N SER A 143 9.53 -13.23 -18.34
CA SER A 143 9.14 -14.61 -18.00
C SER A 143 9.84 -15.66 -18.85
N ASP A 144 10.24 -15.33 -20.08
CA ASP A 144 11.08 -16.22 -20.86
C ASP A 144 12.49 -16.30 -20.27
N THR A 145 13.10 -15.15 -19.98
CA THR A 145 14.52 -15.11 -19.61
C THR A 145 14.78 -15.42 -18.12
N CYS A 146 13.90 -14.98 -17.22
CA CYS A 146 14.14 -14.96 -15.77
C CYS A 146 13.44 -16.11 -15.02
N LYS A 147 13.77 -17.36 -15.35
CA LYS A 147 13.15 -18.56 -14.76
C LYS A 147 13.36 -18.71 -13.24
N ASN A 148 14.33 -17.99 -12.65
CA ASN A 148 14.67 -18.02 -11.22
C ASN A 148 14.21 -16.78 -10.44
N LEU A 149 13.35 -15.94 -11.03
CA LEU A 149 12.90 -14.70 -10.39
C LEU A 149 11.95 -14.99 -9.21
N ASP A 150 12.34 -14.57 -8.01
CA ASP A 150 11.58 -14.67 -6.77
C ASP A 150 10.69 -13.42 -6.53
N SER A 151 11.13 -12.26 -7.05
CA SER A 151 10.47 -10.95 -6.87
C SER A 151 10.52 -10.06 -8.12
N LEU A 152 9.35 -9.57 -8.54
CA LEU A 152 9.18 -8.64 -9.67
C LEU A 152 8.45 -7.38 -9.23
N VAL A 153 9.02 -6.22 -9.53
CA VAL A 153 8.41 -4.90 -9.33
C VAL A 153 8.41 -4.14 -10.66
N ILE A 154 7.25 -3.73 -11.16
CA ILE A 154 7.13 -2.85 -12.33
C ILE A 154 6.28 -1.63 -11.95
N ARG A 155 6.71 -0.44 -12.35
CA ARG A 155 5.98 0.81 -12.08
C ARG A 155 5.93 1.73 -13.29
N ASN A 156 4.82 2.47 -13.42
CA ASN A 156 4.57 3.48 -14.46
C ASN A 156 4.63 2.89 -15.89
N ALA A 157 3.99 1.74 -16.13
CA ALA A 157 4.11 0.98 -17.38
C ALA A 157 2.74 0.64 -18.00
N TRP A 158 2.74 0.31 -19.29
CA TRP A 158 1.60 -0.31 -19.96
C TRP A 158 2.05 -1.70 -20.42
N LEU A 159 1.40 -2.73 -19.88
CA LEU A 159 1.80 -4.13 -20.04
C LEU A 159 0.70 -4.94 -20.73
N SER A 160 1.10 -5.96 -21.49
CA SER A 160 0.26 -7.09 -21.84
C SER A 160 0.86 -8.38 -21.29
N PHE A 161 -0.01 -9.31 -20.92
CA PHE A 161 0.29 -10.68 -20.54
C PHE A 161 0.46 -11.62 -21.76
N ASN A 162 0.19 -11.15 -22.98
CA ASN A 162 0.38 -11.94 -24.19
C ASN A 162 1.83 -12.45 -24.30
N GLY A 163 2.00 -13.74 -24.61
CA GLY A 163 3.30 -14.42 -24.64
C GLY A 163 3.97 -14.62 -23.28
N THR A 164 3.35 -14.26 -22.15
CA THR A 164 3.93 -14.47 -20.82
C THR A 164 3.98 -15.96 -20.47
N MET A 165 5.16 -16.45 -20.12
CA MET A 165 5.37 -17.82 -19.66
C MET A 165 5.12 -17.97 -18.16
N VAL A 166 4.93 -19.21 -17.71
CA VAL A 166 4.75 -19.53 -16.29
C VAL A 166 6.04 -19.27 -15.50
N MET A 167 5.99 -18.37 -14.52
CA MET A 167 7.09 -18.07 -13.61
C MET A 167 6.85 -18.78 -12.26
N SER A 168 7.12 -20.08 -12.22
CA SER A 168 6.80 -20.95 -11.07
C SER A 168 7.55 -20.63 -9.77
N LYS A 169 8.62 -19.83 -9.80
CA LYS A 169 9.37 -19.37 -8.62
C LYS A 169 8.97 -17.99 -8.12
N LEU A 170 8.16 -17.24 -8.88
CA LEU A 170 7.78 -15.88 -8.50
C LEU A 170 6.86 -15.90 -7.28
N THR A 171 7.37 -15.42 -6.15
CA THR A 171 6.62 -15.35 -4.87
C THR A 171 6.10 -13.93 -4.59
N ASN A 172 6.72 -12.90 -5.17
CA ASN A 172 6.35 -11.51 -4.98
C ASN A 172 6.13 -10.81 -6.33
N LEU A 173 4.93 -10.25 -6.55
CA LEU A 173 4.63 -9.40 -7.70
C LEU A 173 4.08 -8.05 -7.21
N THR A 174 4.72 -6.96 -7.64
CA THR A 174 4.24 -5.58 -7.43
C THR A 174 4.11 -4.84 -8.75
N LEU A 175 2.89 -4.51 -9.14
CA LEU A 175 2.59 -3.60 -10.25
C LEU A 175 2.03 -2.30 -9.65
N LYS A 176 2.65 -1.14 -9.94
CA LYS A 176 2.19 0.17 -9.43
C LYS A 176 2.03 1.21 -10.54
N PHE A 177 0.87 1.86 -10.66
CA PHE A 177 0.55 2.77 -11.76
C PHE A 177 0.77 2.06 -13.12
N VAL A 178 0.12 0.91 -13.29
CA VAL A 178 0.27 0.07 -14.48
C VAL A 178 -1.07 -0.06 -15.19
N ARG A 179 -1.09 0.22 -16.49
CA ARG A 179 -2.20 -0.12 -17.38
C ARG A 179 -1.98 -1.54 -17.91
N ILE A 180 -3.00 -2.38 -17.84
CA ILE A 180 -2.97 -3.73 -18.42
C ILE A 180 -3.94 -3.74 -19.60
N ASP A 181 -3.48 -4.18 -20.77
CA ASP A 181 -4.29 -4.11 -21.99
C ASP A 181 -5.21 -5.33 -22.20
N ASP A 182 -4.97 -6.43 -21.47
CA ASP A 182 -5.72 -7.69 -21.63
C ASP A 182 -7.09 -7.62 -20.93
N GLU A 183 -8.03 -6.91 -21.56
CA GLU A 183 -9.28 -6.41 -20.97
C GLU A 183 -10.12 -7.45 -20.17
N HIS A 184 -10.03 -8.73 -20.51
CA HIS A 184 -10.94 -9.78 -20.02
C HIS A 184 -10.30 -11.10 -19.56
N ARG A 185 -8.97 -11.28 -19.62
CA ARG A 185 -8.34 -12.63 -19.53
C ARG A 185 -7.09 -12.80 -18.67
N VAL A 186 -6.75 -11.86 -17.78
CA VAL A 186 -5.62 -12.06 -16.85
C VAL A 186 -6.00 -13.03 -15.72
N ASN A 187 -5.58 -14.29 -15.87
CA ASN A 187 -5.58 -15.24 -14.77
C ASN A 187 -4.17 -15.35 -14.16
N PHE A 188 -3.97 -14.69 -13.02
CA PHE A 188 -2.70 -14.70 -12.28
C PHE A 188 -2.27 -16.11 -11.84
N SER A 189 -3.20 -17.07 -11.69
CA SER A 189 -2.90 -18.45 -11.29
C SER A 189 -2.10 -19.22 -12.33
N VAL A 190 -2.31 -18.91 -13.62
CA VAL A 190 -1.64 -19.58 -14.74
C VAL A 190 -0.20 -19.09 -14.83
N TYR A 191 0.01 -17.79 -14.78
CA TYR A 191 1.35 -17.20 -14.95
C TYR A 191 2.21 -17.32 -13.69
N PHE A 192 1.62 -17.21 -12.49
CA PHE A 192 2.37 -17.08 -11.23
C PHE A 192 1.80 -17.98 -10.10
N PRO A 193 1.86 -19.32 -10.24
CA PRO A 193 1.17 -20.25 -9.34
C PRO A 193 1.68 -20.22 -7.88
N SER A 194 2.91 -19.75 -7.65
CA SER A 194 3.58 -19.72 -6.33
C SER A 194 3.53 -18.36 -5.62
N LEU A 195 2.70 -17.42 -6.08
CA LEU A 195 2.62 -16.10 -5.47
C LEU A 195 2.16 -16.15 -4.01
N LYS A 196 2.95 -15.51 -3.15
CA LYS A 196 2.70 -15.29 -1.73
C LYS A 196 2.32 -13.84 -1.44
N ILE A 197 2.84 -12.89 -2.24
CA ILE A 197 2.54 -11.46 -2.13
C ILE A 197 2.16 -10.91 -3.52
N LEU A 198 0.95 -10.36 -3.63
CA LEU A 198 0.45 -9.67 -4.82
C LEU A 198 0.07 -8.22 -4.47
N LYS A 199 0.70 -7.26 -5.14
CA LYS A 199 0.45 -5.82 -4.94
C LYS A 199 0.14 -5.17 -6.28
N LEU A 200 -1.15 -5.02 -6.56
CA LEU A 200 -1.73 -4.37 -7.74
C LEU A 200 -2.22 -2.98 -7.33
N ILE A 201 -1.41 -1.93 -7.52
CA ILE A 201 -1.65 -0.61 -6.92
C ILE A 201 -1.84 0.45 -8.01
N HIS A 202 -3.01 1.08 -8.07
CA HIS A 202 -3.42 1.99 -9.15
C HIS A 202 -3.33 1.32 -10.53
N ILE A 203 -4.04 0.19 -10.68
CA ILE A 203 -4.13 -0.55 -11.94
C ILE A 203 -5.34 -0.09 -12.74
N THR A 204 -5.15 0.03 -14.06
CA THR A 204 -6.19 0.32 -15.04
C THR A 204 -6.25 -0.76 -16.13
N GLY A 205 -7.37 -0.85 -16.84
CA GLY A 205 -7.59 -1.81 -17.94
C GLY A 205 -8.03 -3.23 -17.53
N LEU A 206 -7.77 -3.66 -16.28
CA LEU A 206 -8.39 -4.86 -15.71
C LEU A 206 -9.88 -4.63 -15.40
N LYS A 207 -10.78 -5.06 -16.30
CA LYS A 207 -12.24 -4.98 -16.08
C LYS A 207 -12.72 -6.00 -15.04
N GLU A 208 -12.28 -7.26 -15.15
CA GLU A 208 -12.77 -8.38 -14.31
C GLU A 208 -11.64 -9.25 -13.73
N PRO A 209 -10.76 -8.71 -12.86
CA PRO A 209 -9.68 -9.49 -12.23
C PRO A 209 -10.18 -10.70 -11.42
N LYS A 210 -9.67 -11.88 -11.78
CA LYS A 210 -9.85 -13.15 -11.05
C LYS A 210 -8.52 -13.54 -10.39
N ILE A 211 -8.43 -13.38 -9.08
CA ILE A 211 -7.25 -13.70 -8.27
C ILE A 211 -7.49 -15.05 -7.60
N HIS A 212 -7.15 -16.14 -8.29
CA HIS A 212 -7.25 -17.50 -7.76
C HIS A 212 -5.86 -18.02 -7.39
N LEU A 213 -5.42 -17.81 -6.15
CA LEU A 213 -4.03 -18.07 -5.74
C LEU A 213 -3.98 -18.75 -4.37
N MET A 214 -3.78 -20.07 -4.37
CA MET A 214 -3.81 -20.90 -3.15
C MET A 214 -2.68 -20.60 -2.16
N GLN A 215 -1.54 -20.08 -2.61
CA GLN A 215 -0.38 -19.75 -1.75
C GLN A 215 -0.34 -18.28 -1.31
N LEU A 216 -1.31 -17.47 -1.74
CA LEU A 216 -1.30 -16.03 -1.53
C LEU A 216 -1.59 -15.70 -0.06
N ARG A 217 -0.65 -15.00 0.61
CA ARG A 217 -0.77 -14.57 2.01
C ARG A 217 -1.09 -13.08 2.13
N ILE A 218 -0.59 -12.25 1.21
CA ILE A 218 -0.82 -10.80 1.20
C ILE A 218 -1.30 -10.35 -0.18
N CYS A 219 -2.48 -9.72 -0.23
CA CYS A 219 -3.05 -9.15 -1.43
C CYS A 219 -3.38 -7.67 -1.21
N ARG A 220 -2.86 -6.79 -2.07
CA ARG A 220 -3.25 -5.38 -2.12
C ARG A 220 -3.72 -5.06 -3.53
N PHE A 221 -4.95 -4.58 -3.65
CA PHE A 221 -5.56 -4.19 -4.91
C PHE A 221 -6.04 -2.74 -4.83
N THR A 222 -5.72 -1.92 -5.82
CA THR A 222 -6.25 -0.57 -5.98
C THR A 222 -6.46 -0.29 -7.47
N GLY A 223 -7.69 -0.01 -7.87
CA GLY A 223 -8.05 0.17 -9.28
C GLY A 223 -9.55 0.41 -9.50
N TYR A 224 -9.98 0.28 -10.75
CA TYR A 224 -11.34 0.59 -11.20
C TYR A 224 -12.00 -0.61 -11.93
N PRO A 225 -12.05 -1.82 -11.31
CA PRO A 225 -12.66 -2.98 -11.95
C PRO A 225 -14.19 -2.88 -11.95
N GLN A 226 -14.81 -3.47 -12.96
CA GLN A 226 -16.26 -3.70 -13.01
C GLN A 226 -16.66 -4.82 -12.04
N SER A 227 -15.86 -5.87 -11.93
CA SER A 227 -16.03 -6.95 -10.97
C SER A 227 -14.67 -7.44 -10.45
N ILE A 228 -14.60 -7.94 -9.22
CA ILE A 228 -13.38 -8.57 -8.70
C ILE A 228 -13.72 -9.84 -7.93
N THR A 229 -12.97 -10.90 -8.21
CA THR A 229 -13.07 -12.20 -7.51
C THR A 229 -11.72 -12.55 -6.89
N VAL A 230 -11.70 -12.82 -5.59
CA VAL A 230 -10.51 -13.25 -4.85
C VAL A 230 -10.78 -14.60 -4.19
N LEU A 231 -10.17 -15.66 -4.75
CA LEU A 231 -10.20 -17.02 -4.25
C LEU A 231 -8.79 -17.36 -3.73
N ALA A 232 -8.59 -17.18 -2.42
CA ALA A 232 -7.29 -17.29 -1.78
C ALA A 232 -7.47 -17.79 -0.34
N PRO A 233 -7.62 -19.12 -0.12
CA PRO A 233 -7.95 -19.68 1.20
C PRO A 233 -6.88 -19.38 2.27
N ASN A 234 -5.61 -19.29 1.88
CA ASN A 234 -4.47 -19.01 2.77
C ASN A 234 -4.16 -17.50 2.91
N LEU A 235 -5.04 -16.61 2.44
CA LEU A 235 -4.85 -15.17 2.52
C LEU A 235 -4.95 -14.68 3.96
N GLU A 236 -3.95 -13.94 4.43
CA GLU A 236 -3.89 -13.38 5.79
C GLU A 236 -4.21 -11.88 5.81
N GLU A 237 -3.74 -11.13 4.80
CA GLU A 237 -4.00 -9.69 4.62
C GLU A 237 -4.61 -9.42 3.25
N LEU A 238 -5.80 -8.81 3.22
CA LEU A 238 -6.40 -8.21 2.02
C LEU A 238 -6.61 -6.71 2.22
N LYS A 239 -6.05 -5.90 1.33
CA LYS A 239 -6.39 -4.47 1.18
C LYS A 239 -6.97 -4.20 -0.20
N LEU A 240 -8.29 -4.07 -0.27
CA LEU A 240 -9.06 -3.80 -1.47
C LEU A 240 -9.49 -2.33 -1.49
N ARG A 241 -9.08 -1.57 -2.50
CA ARG A 241 -9.55 -0.19 -2.76
C ARG A 241 -10.07 -0.06 -4.18
N CYS A 242 -11.36 -0.23 -4.37
CA CYS A 242 -12.02 -0.01 -5.65
C CYS A 242 -12.87 1.26 -5.56
N MET A 243 -13.12 1.91 -6.70
CA MET A 243 -14.16 2.94 -6.76
C MET A 243 -15.53 2.25 -6.78
N GLN A 244 -16.12 1.97 -7.94
CA GLN A 244 -17.49 1.47 -8.02
C GLN A 244 -17.58 0.10 -8.72
N PRO A 245 -17.12 -1.00 -8.09
CA PRO A 245 -17.32 -2.33 -8.63
C PRO A 245 -18.81 -2.70 -8.53
N CYS A 246 -19.35 -3.32 -9.59
CA CYS A 246 -20.68 -3.90 -9.57
C CYS A 246 -20.73 -5.09 -8.60
N PHE A 247 -19.68 -5.92 -8.61
CA PHE A 247 -19.60 -7.14 -7.79
C PHE A 247 -18.22 -7.33 -7.17
N VAL A 248 -18.19 -7.68 -5.88
CA VAL A 248 -16.99 -8.11 -5.15
C VAL A 248 -17.25 -9.50 -4.58
N ILE A 249 -16.48 -10.49 -5.03
CA ILE A 249 -16.58 -11.89 -4.59
C ILE A 249 -15.33 -12.27 -3.80
N LEU A 250 -15.51 -12.71 -2.55
CA LEU A 250 -14.41 -13.06 -1.65
C LEU A 250 -14.56 -14.48 -1.08
N GLU A 251 -13.52 -15.29 -1.25
CA GLU A 251 -13.33 -16.60 -0.62
C GLU A 251 -11.94 -16.66 0.01
N CYS A 252 -11.85 -16.28 1.29
CA CYS A 252 -10.59 -16.05 2.00
C CYS A 252 -10.71 -16.54 3.46
N SER A 253 -10.71 -17.86 3.68
CA SER A 253 -11.01 -18.47 4.99
C SER A 253 -9.98 -18.15 6.10
N SER A 254 -8.70 -17.97 5.75
CA SER A 254 -7.62 -17.71 6.72
C SER A 254 -7.41 -16.22 7.08
N ILE A 255 -8.24 -15.31 6.55
CA ILE A 255 -7.98 -13.88 6.64
C ILE A 255 -8.03 -13.36 8.07
N ARG A 256 -7.00 -12.57 8.42
CA ARG A 256 -6.84 -11.92 9.73
C ARG A 256 -7.05 -10.42 9.64
N ASN A 257 -6.57 -9.80 8.56
CA ASN A 257 -6.62 -8.36 8.32
C ASN A 257 -7.35 -8.08 7.01
N LEU A 258 -8.55 -7.49 7.09
CA LEU A 258 -9.35 -7.13 5.93
C LEU A 258 -9.59 -5.62 5.90
N SER A 259 -9.13 -4.97 4.83
CA SER A 259 -9.41 -3.56 4.55
C SER A 259 -10.15 -3.44 3.22
N ILE A 260 -11.38 -2.94 3.28
CA ILE A 260 -12.27 -2.74 2.13
C ILE A 260 -12.53 -1.24 2.02
N SER A 261 -12.21 -0.64 0.88
CA SER A 261 -12.53 0.74 0.54
C SER A 261 -13.29 0.77 -0.78
N LEU A 262 -14.53 1.25 -0.76
CA LEU A 262 -15.51 1.09 -1.85
C LEU A 262 -16.45 2.28 -1.97
N ALA A 263 -16.77 2.62 -3.21
CA ALA A 263 -17.91 3.41 -3.67
C ALA A 263 -19.27 2.89 -3.23
N LYS A 264 -20.26 3.20 -4.06
CA LYS A 264 -21.60 2.61 -4.04
C LYS A 264 -21.50 1.16 -4.57
N ALA A 265 -21.40 0.16 -3.69
CA ALA A 265 -21.22 -1.23 -4.09
C ALA A 265 -22.57 -1.85 -4.45
N SER A 266 -22.80 -2.17 -5.73
CA SER A 266 -24.08 -2.74 -6.18
C SER A 266 -24.37 -4.11 -5.57
N GLY A 267 -23.31 -4.90 -5.33
CA GLY A 267 -23.38 -6.12 -4.54
C GLY A 267 -21.99 -6.56 -4.05
N ILE A 268 -21.92 -7.07 -2.83
CA ILE A 268 -20.81 -7.90 -2.36
C ILE A 268 -21.34 -9.30 -2.10
N SER A 269 -20.50 -10.31 -2.30
CA SER A 269 -20.81 -11.69 -1.96
C SER A 269 -19.58 -12.32 -1.32
N MET A 270 -19.70 -12.68 -0.04
CA MET A 270 -18.68 -13.42 0.68
C MET A 270 -19.06 -14.90 0.63
N ILE A 271 -18.29 -15.70 -0.11
CA ILE A 271 -18.58 -17.13 -0.32
C ILE A 271 -18.30 -17.93 0.95
N THR A 272 -17.30 -17.52 1.74
CA THR A 272 -16.93 -18.18 2.99
C THR A 272 -16.65 -17.15 4.07
N MET A 273 -17.29 -17.33 5.23
CA MET A 273 -17.15 -16.44 6.38
C MET A 273 -15.76 -16.56 7.02
N PRO A 274 -15.07 -15.44 7.29
CA PRO A 274 -13.71 -15.47 7.82
C PRO A 274 -13.70 -15.71 9.33
N GLN A 275 -13.41 -16.95 9.74
CA GLN A 275 -13.41 -17.34 11.16
C GLN A 275 -12.24 -16.75 11.97
N ASN A 276 -11.17 -16.31 11.31
CA ASN A 276 -9.93 -15.83 11.94
C ASN A 276 -9.75 -14.31 11.89
N LEU A 277 -10.78 -13.55 11.49
CA LEU A 277 -10.70 -12.11 11.29
C LEU A 277 -10.39 -11.40 12.62
N ARG A 278 -9.28 -10.64 12.65
CA ARG A 278 -8.81 -9.88 13.82
C ARG A 278 -8.96 -8.38 13.65
N LYS A 279 -8.72 -7.85 12.45
CA LYS A 279 -8.94 -6.44 12.10
C LYS A 279 -9.79 -6.30 10.85
N LEU A 280 -10.85 -5.51 10.95
CA LEU A 280 -11.72 -5.12 9.84
C LEU A 280 -11.71 -3.61 9.67
N THR A 281 -11.35 -3.14 8.49
CA THR A 281 -11.36 -1.72 8.12
C THR A 281 -12.31 -1.52 6.95
N ILE A 282 -13.40 -0.77 7.14
CA ILE A 282 -14.39 -0.43 6.10
C ILE A 282 -14.30 1.07 5.79
N LYS A 283 -14.05 1.42 4.52
CA LYS A 283 -13.94 2.80 4.02
C LYS A 283 -14.91 3.04 2.87
N SER A 284 -16.20 3.21 3.18
CA SER A 284 -17.30 3.25 2.20
C SER A 284 -18.49 4.08 2.72
N LEU A 285 -19.38 4.49 1.82
CA LEU A 285 -20.69 5.07 2.17
C LEU A 285 -21.73 4.00 2.52
N ASP A 286 -21.67 2.82 1.88
CA ASP A 286 -22.64 1.73 2.03
C ASP A 286 -22.41 0.88 3.30
N VAL A 287 -21.77 1.41 4.36
CA VAL A 287 -21.44 0.64 5.59
C VAL A 287 -22.61 -0.20 6.13
N PRO A 288 -23.87 0.29 6.20
CA PRO A 288 -25.01 -0.52 6.65
C PRO A 288 -25.26 -1.79 5.82
N ARG A 289 -24.93 -1.77 4.52
CA ARG A 289 -25.04 -2.92 3.61
C ARG A 289 -23.82 -3.84 3.71
N LEU A 290 -22.67 -3.32 4.11
CA LEU A 290 -21.43 -4.08 4.23
C LEU A 290 -21.33 -4.88 5.52
N LEU A 291 -21.85 -4.36 6.64
CA LEU A 291 -21.77 -5.01 7.95
C LEU A 291 -22.43 -6.41 8.00
N PRO A 292 -23.63 -6.67 7.43
CA PRO A 292 -24.28 -7.97 7.51
C PRO A 292 -23.46 -9.14 6.97
N PHE A 293 -22.56 -8.91 6.01
CA PHE A 293 -21.64 -9.92 5.48
C PHE A 293 -20.61 -10.44 6.50
N PHE A 294 -20.50 -9.80 7.67
CA PHE A 294 -19.57 -10.20 8.74
C PHE A 294 -20.30 -10.76 9.97
N ARG A 295 -21.63 -10.92 9.92
CA ARG A 295 -22.42 -11.51 11.01
C ARG A 295 -21.94 -12.93 11.33
N GLY A 296 -21.61 -13.18 12.58
CA GLY A 296 -21.10 -14.47 13.04
C GLY A 296 -19.57 -14.64 12.94
N THR A 297 -18.83 -13.59 12.57
CA THR A 297 -17.37 -13.57 12.77
C THR A 297 -17.04 -13.55 14.27
N LYS A 298 -16.21 -14.49 14.72
CA LYS A 298 -15.85 -14.65 16.14
C LYS A 298 -14.37 -14.32 16.34
N GLY A 299 -14.08 -13.28 17.13
CA GLY A 299 -12.71 -12.89 17.49
C GLY A 299 -12.15 -11.65 16.77
N LEU A 300 -13.01 -10.86 16.11
CA LEU A 300 -12.68 -9.52 15.60
C LEU A 300 -12.29 -8.60 16.77
N LYS A 301 -11.03 -8.17 16.82
CA LYS A 301 -10.53 -7.29 17.90
C LYS A 301 -10.65 -5.82 17.58
N THR A 302 -10.28 -5.42 16.35
CA THR A 302 -10.29 -4.02 15.91
C THR A 302 -11.27 -3.81 14.77
N LEU A 303 -12.22 -2.90 14.94
CA LEU A 303 -13.11 -2.41 13.88
C LEU A 303 -12.76 -0.95 13.55
N GLU A 304 -12.44 -0.66 12.29
CA GLU A 304 -12.16 0.68 11.79
C GLU A 304 -13.21 1.07 10.74
N LEU A 305 -13.99 2.12 11.02
CA LEU A 305 -15.02 2.64 10.13
C LEU A 305 -14.64 4.04 9.66
N GLU A 306 -14.55 4.26 8.36
CA GLU A 306 -14.29 5.56 7.75
C GLU A 306 -15.18 5.76 6.52
N VAL A 307 -15.45 7.01 6.13
CA VAL A 307 -15.93 7.34 4.78
C VAL A 307 -14.80 8.06 4.07
N SER A 308 -14.48 7.62 2.85
CA SER A 308 -13.45 8.25 2.04
C SER A 308 -14.00 9.53 1.38
N PRO A 309 -13.41 10.73 1.58
CA PRO A 309 -13.98 11.99 1.09
C PRO A 309 -13.96 12.18 -0.44
N ILE A 310 -13.38 11.23 -1.19
CA ILE A 310 -13.32 11.26 -2.66
C ILE A 310 -14.66 10.79 -3.28
N MET A 311 -15.59 10.31 -2.46
CA MET A 311 -16.64 9.38 -2.90
C MET A 311 -18.07 9.83 -2.55
N SER A 312 -18.21 10.97 -1.89
CA SER A 312 -19.44 11.60 -1.37
C SER A 312 -20.23 12.43 -2.39
N TRP A 313 -19.88 12.40 -3.68
CA TRP A 313 -20.44 13.32 -4.67
C TRP A 313 -21.85 12.97 -5.15
N PHE A 314 -22.38 11.79 -4.81
CA PHE A 314 -23.67 11.32 -5.30
C PHE A 314 -24.43 10.50 -4.24
N ASP A 315 -25.73 10.79 -4.15
CA ASP A 315 -26.79 10.14 -3.36
C ASP A 315 -26.99 10.57 -1.91
N SER A 316 -28.25 10.43 -1.48
CA SER A 316 -28.71 10.62 -0.11
C SER A 316 -28.04 9.62 0.84
N TYR A 317 -27.39 10.16 1.87
CA TYR A 317 -26.76 9.37 2.93
C TYR A 317 -27.77 8.41 3.57
N SER A 318 -27.56 7.10 3.39
CA SER A 318 -28.32 6.11 4.17
C SER A 318 -27.94 6.27 5.64
N VAL A 319 -28.90 6.56 6.51
CA VAL A 319 -28.69 6.81 7.94
C VAL A 319 -27.88 5.66 8.55
N PHE A 320 -26.60 5.93 8.84
CA PHE A 320 -25.71 4.95 9.46
C PHE A 320 -25.99 4.91 10.96
N SER A 321 -26.51 3.78 11.44
CA SER A 321 -26.59 3.49 12.87
C SER A 321 -25.46 2.56 13.26
N ILE A 322 -24.59 3.03 14.16
CA ILE A 322 -23.49 2.20 14.68
C ILE A 322 -24.01 1.05 15.55
N THR A 323 -25.22 1.15 16.12
CA THR A 323 -25.81 0.07 16.93
C THR A 323 -26.04 -1.18 16.08
N ALA A 324 -26.24 -1.04 14.77
CA ALA A 324 -26.26 -2.17 13.84
C ALA A 324 -24.90 -2.89 13.73
N ALA A 325 -23.77 -2.17 13.83
CA ALA A 325 -22.45 -2.79 13.89
C ALA A 325 -22.27 -3.57 15.20
N PHE A 326 -22.72 -3.01 16.31
CA PHE A 326 -22.68 -3.65 17.63
C PHE A 326 -23.60 -4.89 17.74
N GLN A 327 -24.75 -4.89 17.05
CA GLN A 327 -25.59 -6.08 16.90
C GLN A 327 -24.96 -7.19 16.03
N ILE A 328 -23.91 -6.88 15.27
CA ILE A 328 -23.23 -7.82 14.36
C ILE A 328 -21.94 -8.37 14.97
N PHE A 329 -21.29 -7.59 15.85
CA PHE A 329 -20.02 -7.93 16.47
C PHE A 329 -20.11 -7.88 18.01
N GLU A 330 -20.20 -9.05 18.65
CA GLU A 330 -20.43 -9.17 20.09
C GLU A 330 -19.19 -8.89 20.97
N ASN A 331 -17.98 -8.98 20.41
CA ASN A 331 -16.72 -8.96 21.17
C ASN A 331 -15.64 -8.16 20.41
N ILE A 332 -15.72 -6.83 20.43
CA ILE A 332 -14.70 -5.91 19.88
C ILE A 332 -13.87 -5.34 21.04
N ASP A 333 -12.55 -5.34 20.92
CA ASP A 333 -11.65 -4.70 21.89
C ASP A 333 -11.48 -3.20 21.58
N GLU A 334 -11.33 -2.87 20.29
CA GLU A 334 -10.97 -1.54 19.79
C GLU A 334 -11.89 -1.09 18.64
N LEU A 335 -12.47 0.11 18.78
CA LEU A 335 -13.26 0.77 17.73
C LEU A 335 -12.55 2.05 17.27
N ILE A 336 -12.35 2.20 15.96
CA ILE A 336 -11.74 3.38 15.34
C ILE A 336 -12.76 4.04 14.42
N ILE A 337 -13.09 5.31 14.65
CA ILE A 337 -14.11 6.06 13.92
C ILE A 337 -13.46 7.22 13.16
N GLY A 338 -13.63 7.23 11.83
CA GLY A 338 -13.25 8.33 10.95
C GLY A 338 -14.16 9.54 11.08
N SER A 339 -13.61 10.74 10.89
CA SER A 339 -14.28 12.02 11.14
C SER A 339 -15.60 12.21 10.38
N VAL A 340 -15.71 11.67 9.16
CA VAL A 340 -16.98 11.68 8.41
C VAL A 340 -18.00 10.70 9.00
N VAL A 341 -17.58 9.53 9.50
CA VAL A 341 -18.50 8.58 10.17
C VAL A 341 -18.99 9.17 11.49
N TRP A 342 -18.10 9.84 12.23
CA TRP A 342 -18.44 10.59 13.44
C TRP A 342 -19.51 11.66 13.18
N TYR A 343 -19.29 12.50 12.16
CA TYR A 343 -20.25 13.53 11.75
C TYR A 343 -21.61 12.96 11.30
N LEU A 344 -21.60 11.89 10.50
CA LEU A 344 -22.83 11.20 10.10
C LEU A 344 -23.55 10.52 11.27
N TRP A 345 -22.82 10.10 12.29
CA TRP A 345 -23.40 9.56 13.53
C TRP A 345 -24.06 10.67 14.36
N HIS A 346 -23.44 11.85 14.48
CA HIS A 346 -24.06 13.01 15.14
C HIS A 346 -25.47 13.28 14.59
N GLN A 347 -25.64 13.28 13.27
CA GLN A 347 -26.93 13.51 12.62
C GLN A 347 -27.98 12.39 12.85
N SER A 348 -27.56 11.18 13.25
CA SER A 348 -28.42 9.98 13.34
C SER A 348 -28.78 9.56 14.77
N ILE A 349 -28.44 10.36 15.79
CA ILE A 349 -28.65 10.03 17.21
C ILE A 349 -30.13 9.86 17.63
N PRO A 350 -31.12 10.65 17.16
CA PRO A 350 -32.51 10.51 17.61
C PRO A 350 -33.11 9.10 17.41
N SER A 351 -32.60 8.32 16.45
CA SER A 351 -33.03 6.95 16.17
C SER A 351 -32.13 5.87 16.79
N CYS A 352 -30.94 6.21 17.29
CA CYS A 352 -29.98 5.25 17.86
C CYS A 352 -30.26 4.86 19.33
N LEU A 353 -31.17 5.54 20.03
CA LEU A 353 -31.50 5.30 21.45
C LEU A 353 -32.36 4.04 21.70
N THR A 354 -32.63 3.24 20.67
CA THR A 354 -33.39 1.98 20.81
C THR A 354 -32.52 0.90 21.46
N ALA A 355 -33.03 0.34 22.56
CA ALA A 355 -32.36 -0.55 23.50
C ALA A 355 -31.42 -1.60 22.83
N SER A 356 -30.12 -1.28 22.80
CA SER A 356 -29.05 -2.24 22.57
C SER A 356 -28.30 -2.47 23.87
N LYS A 357 -27.85 -3.71 24.09
CA LYS A 357 -27.03 -4.05 25.26
C LYS A 357 -25.70 -3.29 25.15
N PRO A 358 -25.25 -2.57 26.19
CA PRO A 358 -23.98 -1.85 26.12
C PRO A 358 -22.85 -2.84 25.86
N ILE A 359 -22.03 -2.54 24.86
CA ILE A 359 -20.76 -3.23 24.64
C ILE A 359 -19.73 -2.60 25.57
N SER A 360 -18.78 -3.39 26.08
CA SER A 360 -17.61 -2.86 26.78
C SER A 360 -16.43 -2.91 25.83
N LEU A 361 -15.93 -1.74 25.43
CA LEU A 361 -14.71 -1.62 24.65
C LEU A 361 -13.50 -1.46 25.58
N ALA A 362 -12.35 -2.02 25.19
CA ALA A 362 -11.09 -1.64 25.81
C ALA A 362 -10.68 -0.24 25.37
N ARG A 363 -10.87 0.09 24.07
CA ARG A 363 -10.38 1.32 23.46
C ARG A 363 -11.32 1.88 22.40
N LEU A 364 -11.53 3.20 22.39
CA LEU A 364 -12.26 3.94 21.38
C LEU A 364 -11.36 5.05 20.81
N VAL A 365 -11.10 5.03 19.50
CA VAL A 365 -10.34 6.07 18.80
C VAL A 365 -11.29 6.88 17.94
N VAL A 366 -11.34 8.19 18.16
CA VAL A 366 -12.20 9.11 17.39
C VAL A 366 -11.34 10.12 16.66
N ASN A 367 -11.41 10.13 15.33
CA ASN A 367 -10.86 11.21 14.51
C ASN A 367 -11.84 12.39 14.56
N LEU A 368 -11.57 13.42 15.37
CA LEU A 368 -12.51 14.54 15.55
C LEU A 368 -12.39 15.59 14.44
N PRO A 369 -13.50 16.06 13.83
CA PRO A 369 -13.50 17.29 13.04
C PRO A 369 -13.30 18.51 13.95
N PRO A 370 -12.63 19.59 13.49
CA PRO A 370 -12.35 20.76 14.34
C PRO A 370 -13.58 21.48 14.89
N GLU A 371 -14.74 21.35 14.26
CA GLU A 371 -15.99 21.98 14.72
C GLU A 371 -16.63 21.24 15.92
N ASP A 372 -16.27 19.98 16.18
CA ASP A 372 -16.90 19.14 17.23
C ASP A 372 -16.19 19.19 18.60
N PHE A 373 -15.25 20.12 18.84
CA PHE A 373 -14.55 20.26 20.14
C PHE A 373 -15.48 20.57 21.33
N ASN A 374 -16.75 20.89 21.07
CA ASN A 374 -17.80 21.08 22.07
C ASN A 374 -18.79 19.91 22.20
N GLY A 375 -18.59 18.79 21.49
CA GLY A 375 -19.49 17.62 21.43
C GLY A 375 -19.61 16.76 22.69
N THR A 376 -19.71 17.37 23.88
CA THR A 376 -19.84 16.64 25.17
C THR A 376 -21.11 15.81 25.25
N ASP A 377 -22.23 16.30 24.71
CA ASP A 377 -23.50 15.56 24.71
C ASP A 377 -23.41 14.29 23.87
N LEU A 378 -22.80 14.37 22.67
CA LEU A 378 -22.50 13.22 21.81
C LEU A 378 -21.67 12.20 22.55
N MET A 379 -20.56 12.64 23.12
CA MET A 379 -19.65 11.77 23.85
C MET A 379 -20.36 11.09 25.03
N SER A 380 -21.24 11.79 25.75
CA SER A 380 -22.02 11.20 26.84
C SER A 380 -22.93 10.05 26.39
N ILE A 381 -23.51 10.14 25.18
CA ILE A 381 -24.37 9.09 24.59
C ILE A 381 -23.50 7.91 24.15
N ILE A 382 -22.34 8.20 23.55
CA ILE A 382 -21.41 7.18 23.03
C ILE A 382 -20.78 6.37 24.16
N LEU A 383 -20.38 7.02 25.25
CA LEU A 383 -19.88 6.37 26.47
C LEU A 383 -20.94 5.47 27.12
N LYS A 384 -22.23 5.83 27.05
CA LYS A 384 -23.34 4.97 27.52
C LYS A 384 -23.56 3.72 26.64
N ILE A 385 -23.31 3.82 25.33
CA ILE A 385 -23.49 2.70 24.38
C ILE A 385 -22.28 1.76 24.39
N CYS A 386 -21.06 2.30 24.49
CA CYS A 386 -19.82 1.58 24.21
C CYS A 386 -18.92 1.35 25.44
N ALA A 387 -19.23 1.98 26.58
CA ALA A 387 -18.52 1.90 27.86
C ALA A 387 -16.99 1.65 27.74
N PRO A 388 -16.24 2.51 27.01
CA PRO A 388 -14.83 2.29 26.73
C PRO A 388 -13.97 2.54 27.97
N SER A 389 -12.93 1.73 28.18
CA SER A 389 -11.95 1.96 29.25
C SER A 389 -10.98 3.09 28.91
N GLU A 390 -10.63 3.24 27.64
CA GLU A 390 -9.74 4.27 27.11
C GLU A 390 -10.36 4.95 25.88
N VAL A 391 -10.27 6.28 25.78
CA VAL A 391 -10.65 7.06 24.61
C VAL A 391 -9.43 7.86 24.12
N GLU A 392 -9.12 7.71 22.84
CA GLU A 392 -8.09 8.46 22.12
C GLU A 392 -8.75 9.43 21.15
N LEU A 393 -8.50 10.73 21.34
CA LEU A 393 -8.91 11.78 20.42
C LEU A 393 -7.80 12.04 19.41
N CYS A 394 -8.03 11.64 18.16
CA CYS A 394 -7.09 11.85 17.07
C CYS A 394 -7.43 13.16 16.36
N PHE A 395 -6.55 14.15 16.53
CA PHE A 395 -6.70 15.48 15.97
C PHE A 395 -5.91 15.62 14.67
N PHE A 396 -6.30 16.54 13.79
CA PHE A 396 -5.53 16.87 12.59
C PHE A 396 -4.15 17.49 12.90
N SER A 397 -3.23 17.38 11.94
CA SER A 397 -1.82 17.78 12.09
C SER A 397 -1.58 19.28 12.33
N ASP A 398 -2.55 20.10 11.93
CA ASP A 398 -2.52 21.57 11.93
C ASP A 398 -3.15 22.22 13.18
N ILE A 399 -3.67 21.42 14.12
CA ILE A 399 -4.18 21.89 15.41
C ILE A 399 -3.02 21.99 16.41
N GLU A 400 -2.97 23.07 17.19
CA GLU A 400 -1.92 23.30 18.19
C GLU A 400 -2.01 22.33 19.38
N GLU A 401 -0.87 22.00 19.97
CA GLU A 401 -0.80 21.07 21.11
C GLU A 401 -1.51 21.59 22.37
N MET A 402 -1.55 22.92 22.57
CA MET A 402 -2.29 23.54 23.67
C MET A 402 -3.80 23.25 23.55
N GLU A 403 -4.38 23.48 22.38
CA GLU A 403 -5.80 23.27 22.10
C GLU A 403 -6.20 21.79 22.25
N LYS A 404 -5.37 20.85 21.78
CA LYS A 404 -5.56 19.40 21.97
C LYS A 404 -5.63 19.03 23.46
N ASN A 405 -4.72 19.59 24.26
CA ASN A 405 -4.67 19.34 25.70
C ASN A 405 -5.87 19.94 26.44
N GLU A 406 -6.34 21.15 26.07
CA GLU A 406 -7.54 21.76 26.66
C GLU A 406 -8.81 20.94 26.39
N VAL A 407 -9.00 20.47 25.15
CA VAL A 407 -10.13 19.61 24.77
C VAL A 407 -10.09 18.29 25.56
N VAL A 408 -8.93 17.64 25.66
CA VAL A 408 -8.78 16.40 26.44
C VAL A 408 -8.99 16.62 27.94
N ALA A 409 -8.50 17.73 28.50
CA ALA A 409 -8.74 18.07 29.91
C ALA A 409 -10.24 18.29 30.19
N LYS A 410 -10.95 18.98 29.29
CA LYS A 410 -12.42 19.16 29.36
C LYS A 410 -13.16 17.82 29.35
N PHE A 411 -12.83 16.91 28.43
CA PHE A 411 -13.42 15.56 28.43
C PHE A 411 -13.06 14.76 29.69
N SER A 412 -11.82 14.81 30.16
CA SER A 412 -11.36 14.14 31.38
C SER A 412 -12.11 14.61 32.64
N ASN A 413 -12.32 15.93 32.77
CA ASN A 413 -13.07 16.52 33.87
C ASN A 413 -14.56 16.17 33.82
N THR A 414 -15.13 16.05 32.61
CA THR A 414 -16.55 15.70 32.41
C THR A 414 -16.82 14.20 32.58
N PHE A 415 -15.86 13.35 32.23
CA PHE A 415 -15.99 11.90 32.15
C PHE A 415 -14.82 11.18 32.83
N SER A 416 -14.70 11.38 34.14
CA SER A 416 -13.59 10.88 34.97
C SER A 416 -13.46 9.36 35.08
N GLY A 417 -14.48 8.59 34.67
CA GLY A 417 -14.47 7.13 34.64
C GLY A 417 -13.73 6.50 33.45
N VAL A 418 -13.12 7.30 32.58
CA VAL A 418 -12.49 6.88 31.32
C VAL A 418 -11.08 7.45 31.25
N ARG A 419 -10.11 6.67 30.74
CA ARG A 419 -8.77 7.20 30.44
C ARG A 419 -8.79 7.96 29.12
N TRP A 420 -8.42 9.24 29.14
CA TRP A 420 -8.35 10.06 27.93
C TRP A 420 -6.90 10.21 27.47
N SER A 421 -6.71 10.21 26.15
CA SER A 421 -5.44 10.52 25.49
C SER A 421 -5.70 11.21 24.16
N TRP A 422 -4.66 11.75 23.53
CA TRP A 422 -4.74 12.27 22.17
C TRP A 422 -3.57 11.85 21.31
N SER A 423 -3.80 11.87 20.01
CA SER A 423 -2.77 11.70 18.99
C SER A 423 -3.01 12.64 17.81
N THR A 424 -2.07 12.63 16.86
CA THR A 424 -2.12 13.48 15.68
C THR A 424 -2.21 12.62 14.42
N SER A 425 -3.20 12.92 13.59
CA SER A 425 -3.43 12.30 12.29
C SER A 425 -2.35 12.70 11.28
N GLU A 426 -2.03 11.80 10.36
CA GLU A 426 -1.21 12.12 9.17
C GLU A 426 -1.92 13.07 8.17
N LYS A 427 -3.19 13.42 8.42
CA LYS A 427 -4.02 14.31 7.58
C LYS A 427 -4.10 15.71 8.20
N SER A 428 -4.18 16.74 7.35
CA SER A 428 -4.50 18.11 7.77
C SER A 428 -6.00 18.40 7.75
N SER A 429 -6.45 19.35 8.57
CA SER A 429 -7.85 19.79 8.59
C SER A 429 -8.22 20.47 7.27
N SER A 430 -7.28 21.17 6.62
CA SER A 430 -7.48 21.76 5.29
C SER A 430 -7.75 20.71 4.21
N GLU A 431 -7.09 19.54 4.25
CA GLU A 431 -7.35 18.43 3.34
C GLU A 431 -8.69 17.72 3.65
N PHE A 432 -9.12 17.74 4.91
CA PHE A 432 -10.44 17.27 5.33
C PHE A 432 -11.56 18.21 4.86
N PHE A 433 -11.53 19.48 5.26
CA PHE A 433 -12.56 20.47 4.95
C PHE A 433 -12.66 20.76 3.45
N SER A 434 -11.55 20.95 2.72
CA SER A 434 -11.61 21.15 1.25
C SER A 434 -12.24 19.98 0.50
N ARG A 435 -12.37 18.82 1.13
CA ARG A 435 -13.12 17.66 0.63
C ARG A 435 -14.51 17.52 1.25
N LEU A 436 -14.73 17.96 2.50
CA LEU A 436 -16.02 17.93 3.19
C LEU A 436 -17.00 18.98 2.64
N TRP A 437 -16.57 20.23 2.43
CA TRP A 437 -17.42 21.27 1.84
C TRP A 437 -17.88 20.85 0.42
N ARG A 438 -16.94 20.39 -0.41
CA ARG A 438 -17.22 19.74 -1.72
C ARG A 438 -18.03 18.44 -1.65
N ALA A 439 -18.14 17.79 -0.49
CA ALA A 439 -18.92 16.57 -0.27
C ALA A 439 -20.36 16.86 0.16
N VAL A 440 -20.58 17.98 0.84
CA VAL A 440 -21.89 18.40 1.37
C VAL A 440 -22.60 19.36 0.39
N GLY A 441 -21.89 19.85 -0.64
CA GLY A 441 -22.47 20.67 -1.71
C GLY A 441 -22.50 22.16 -1.39
N ILE A 442 -21.46 22.63 -0.67
CA ILE A 442 -21.25 24.03 -0.29
C ILE A 442 -19.85 24.47 -0.76
#